data_AF-A0A2G2Q5C0-F1
#
_entry.id   AF-A0A2G2Q5C0-F1
#
_cell.length_a   1.000
_cell.length_b   1.000
_cell.length_c   1.000
_cell.angle_alpha   90.00
_cell.angle_beta   90.00
_cell.angle_gamma   90.00
#
_symmetry.space_group_name_H-M   'P 1'
#
loop_
_entity.id
_entity.type
_entity.pdbx_description
1 polymer ?
#
loop_
_entity_poly.entity_id
_entity_poly.type
_entity_poly.pdbx_seq_one_letter_code
_entity_poly.pdbx_strand_id
1 'polypeptide(L)' 'MSSVKWYIVTAELLIKYTSDNWNLDIGAESYFFQEGEGEKYEEAKYGGLKIDKEGNSVLIGLYDVNLKQIK' A
#
# COMPACT_ATOMS: atom_id res chain seq x y z
N MET A 1 -25.71 -0.82 -20.45
CA MET A 1 -24.59 -1.43 -19.70
C MET A 1 -24.95 -1.36 -18.23
N SER A 2 -25.20 -2.49 -17.57
CA SER A 2 -25.67 -2.48 -16.18
C SER A 2 -24.51 -2.12 -15.24
N SER A 3 -24.66 -1.06 -14.45
CA SER A 3 -23.69 -0.70 -13.41
C SER A 3 -23.75 -1.73 -12.28
N VAL A 4 -22.68 -2.48 -12.08
CA VAL A 4 -22.51 -3.34 -10.91
C VAL A 4 -22.32 -2.42 -9.70
N LYS A 5 -23.23 -2.52 -8.72
CA LYS A 5 -23.18 -1.73 -7.49
C LYS A 5 -22.45 -2.54 -6.42
N TRP A 6 -21.19 -2.20 -6.18
CA TRP A 6 -20.41 -2.77 -5.09
C TRP A 6 -20.90 -2.18 -3.76
N TYR A 7 -21.26 -3.03 -2.80
CA TYR A 7 -21.54 -2.61 -1.43
C TYR A 7 -20.23 -2.57 -0.66
N ILE A 8 -19.68 -1.37 -0.50
CA ILE A 8 -18.50 -1.09 0.32
C ILE A 8 -19.01 -0.76 1.72
N VAL A 9 -18.56 -1.46 2.76
CA VAL A 9 -18.86 -1.04 4.14
C VAL A 9 -18.04 0.19 4.50
N THR A 10 -18.46 0.96 5.50
CA THR A 10 -17.88 2.29 5.80
C THR A 10 -16.36 2.29 6.08
N ALA A 11 -15.77 1.13 6.38
CA ALA A 11 -14.35 0.95 6.66
C ALA A 11 -13.55 0.31 5.52
N GLU A 12 -14.17 0.00 4.38
CA GLU A 12 -13.50 -0.57 3.21
C GLU A 12 -13.01 0.51 2.25
N LEU A 13 -11.91 0.20 1.58
CA LEU A 13 -11.29 1.06 0.57
C LEU A 13 -11.16 0.28 -0.73
N LEU A 14 -11.53 0.89 -1.86
CA LEU A 14 -11.27 0.33 -3.17
C LEU A 14 -9.84 0.68 -3.59
N ILE A 15 -9.07 -0.32 -3.97
CA ILE A 15 -7.71 -0.17 -4.50
C ILE A 15 -7.64 -0.72 -5.92
N LYS A 16 -6.99 0.01 -6.82
CA LYS A 16 -6.61 -0.50 -8.13
C LYS A 16 -5.45 -1.45 -7.95
N TYR A 17 -5.54 -2.59 -8.60
CA TYR A 17 -4.48 -3.57 -8.63
C TYR A 17 -4.32 -4.09 -10.05
N THR A 18 -3.13 -4.63 -10.32
CA THR A 18 -2.91 -5.51 -11.45
C THR A 18 -2.54 -6.88 -10.91
N SER A 19 -2.92 -7.94 -11.60
CA SER A 19 -2.62 -9.30 -11.17
C SER A 19 -2.28 -10.17 -12.35
N ASP A 20 -1.28 -11.02 -12.17
CA ASP A 20 -1.03 -12.17 -13.03
C ASP A 20 -1.34 -13.47 -12.27
N ASN A 21 -0.99 -14.63 -12.83
CA ASN A 21 -1.28 -15.93 -12.20
C ASN A 21 -0.62 -16.12 -10.82
N TRP A 22 0.41 -15.34 -10.48
CA TRP A 22 1.22 -15.53 -9.28
C TRP A 22 1.41 -14.27 -8.45
N ASN A 23 1.26 -13.08 -9.05
CA ASN A 23 1.49 -11.82 -8.35
C ASN A 23 0.26 -10.92 -8.34
N LEU A 24 0.17 -10.15 -7.26
CA LEU A 24 -0.77 -9.05 -7.09
C LEU A 24 0.06 -7.78 -6.89
N ASP A 25 -0.04 -6.84 -7.82
CA ASP A 25 0.59 -5.54 -7.72
C ASP A 25 -0.47 -4.46 -7.42
N ILE A 26 -0.13 -3.56 -6.50
CA ILE A 26 -1.00 -2.46 -6.07
C ILE A 26 -0.36 -1.08 -6.30
N GLY A 27 0.71 -1.00 -7.11
CA GLY A 27 1.40 0.24 -7.50
C GLY A 27 2.28 0.86 -6.41
N ALA A 28 2.61 0.13 -5.35
CA ALA A 28 3.35 0.61 -4.19
C ALA A 28 4.74 -0.05 -4.07
N GLU A 29 5.49 -0.07 -5.18
CA GLU A 29 6.61 -1.01 -5.35
C GLU A 29 7.92 -0.59 -4.67
N SER A 30 8.09 0.69 -4.28
CA SER A 30 9.38 1.15 -3.73
C SER A 30 9.24 2.30 -2.74
N TYR A 31 9.97 2.21 -1.63
CA TYR A 31 10.11 3.26 -0.62
C TYR A 31 11.50 3.91 -0.75
N PHE A 32 11.53 5.22 -0.97
CA PHE A 32 12.77 5.97 -1.08
C PHE A 32 13.21 6.51 0.27
N PHE A 33 14.48 6.35 0.58
CA PHE A 33 15.11 6.83 1.81
C PHE A 33 16.49 7.42 1.51
N GLN A 34 17.04 8.16 2.46
CA GLN A 34 18.36 8.78 2.29
C GLN A 34 19.45 7.70 2.25
N GLU A 35 20.55 7.99 1.57
CA GLU A 35 21.68 7.06 1.54
C GLU A 35 22.24 6.82 2.96
N GLY A 36 22.59 5.57 3.29
CA GLY A 36 23.06 5.17 4.62
C GLY A 36 21.94 4.87 5.63
N GLU A 37 20.69 5.08 5.25
CA GLU A 37 19.52 4.86 6.10
C GLU A 37 18.79 3.54 5.83
N GLY A 38 19.33 2.65 4.99
CA GLY A 38 18.67 1.40 4.62
C GLY A 38 18.46 0.45 5.80
N GLU A 39 19.45 0.35 6.69
CA GLU A 39 19.45 -0.60 7.81
C GLU A 39 18.21 -0.44 8.72
N LYS A 40 17.77 0.80 9.00
CA LYS A 40 16.57 1.02 9.84
C LYS A 40 15.29 0.49 9.20
N TYR A 41 15.22 0.42 7.87
CA TYR A 41 14.05 -0.06 7.15
C TYR A 41 14.06 -1.57 6.91
N GLU A 42 15.16 -2.28 7.19
CA GLU A 42 15.22 -3.75 7.11
C GLU A 42 14.24 -4.43 8.08
N GLU A 43 13.92 -3.76 9.19
CA GLU A 43 12.96 -4.24 10.17
C GLU A 43 11.49 -4.05 9.74
N ALA A 44 11.24 -3.37 8.61
CA ALA A 44 9.89 -3.12 8.13
C ALA A 44 9.12 -4.44 7.90
N LYS A 45 7.90 -4.49 8.45
CA LYS A 45 6.95 -5.60 8.24
C LYS A 45 5.73 -5.18 7.46
N TYR A 46 5.41 -3.89 7.44
CA TYR A 46 4.25 -3.37 6.75
C TYR A 46 4.58 -2.10 5.97
N GLY A 47 3.96 -1.96 4.80
CA GLY A 47 3.90 -0.71 4.04
C GLY A 47 2.60 0.04 4.33
N GLY A 48 2.70 1.33 4.65
CA GLY A 48 1.53 2.19 4.77
C GLY A 48 1.14 2.75 3.41
N LEU A 49 -0.12 2.55 3.03
CA LEU A 49 -0.65 3.01 1.76
C LEU A 49 -1.62 4.16 1.98
N LYS A 50 -1.55 5.16 1.10
CA LYS A 50 -2.59 6.17 0.94
C LYS A 50 -3.31 5.92 -0.38
N ILE A 51 -4.64 5.83 -0.32
CA ILE A 51 -5.50 5.52 -1.45
C ILE A 51 -6.38 6.73 -1.76
N ASP A 52 -6.48 7.11 -3.03
CA ASP A 52 -7.37 8.18 -3.48
C ASP A 52 -8.78 7.67 -3.84
N LYS A 53 -9.67 8.58 -4.25
CA LYS A 53 -11.07 8.23 -4.61
C LYS A 53 -11.18 7.38 -5.87
N GLU A 54 -10.14 7.35 -6.70
CA GLU A 54 -10.07 6.56 -7.92
C GLU A 54 -9.41 5.20 -7.67
N GLY A 55 -8.97 4.92 -6.44
CA GLY A 55 -8.29 3.69 -6.05
C GLY A 55 -6.80 3.68 -6.39
N ASN A 56 -6.21 4.80 -6.83
CA ASN A 56 -4.76 4.87 -7.00
C ASN A 56 -4.10 4.85 -5.61
N SER A 57 -2.98 4.13 -5.48
CA SER A 57 -2.29 3.95 -4.20
C SER A 57 -0.86 4.48 -4.25
N VAL A 58 -0.38 5.02 -3.13
CA VAL A 58 1.01 5.47 -2.94
C VAL A 58 1.52 4.93 -1.61
N LEU A 59 2.74 4.38 -1.62
CA LEU A 59 3.47 4.00 -0.42
C LEU A 59 3.95 5.25 0.32
N ILE A 60 3.48 5.45 1.55
CA ILE A 60 3.74 6.66 2.36
C ILE A 60 4.63 6.42 3.58
N GLY A 61 4.95 5.16 3.88
CA GLY A 61 5.77 4.82 5.03
C GLY A 61 6.00 3.33 5.18
N LEU A 62 6.99 2.98 5.99
CA LEU A 62 7.28 1.62 6.43
C LEU A 62 7.08 1.52 7.94
N TYR A 63 6.59 0.37 8.40
CA TYR A 63 6.16 0.18 9.78
C TYR A 63 6.73 -1.12 10.35
N ASP A 64 7.08 -1.08 11.64
CA ASP A 64 7.55 -2.24 12.40
C ASP A 64 6.42 -3.24 12.71
N VAL A 65 6.76 -4.34 13.38
CA VAL A 65 5.80 -5.37 13.82
C VAL A 65 4.69 -4.83 14.75
N ASN A 66 4.92 -3.69 15.39
CA ASN A 66 3.99 -3.03 16.31
C ASN A 66 3.15 -1.95 15.62
N LEU A 67 3.19 -1.86 14.28
CA LEU A 67 2.54 -0.83 13.47
C LEU A 67 3.02 0.60 13.79
N LYS A 68 4.25 0.75 14.27
CA LYS A 68 4.90 2.05 14.43
C LYS A 68 5.69 2.40 13.18
N GLN A 69 5.52 3.63 12.71
CA GLN A 69 6.24 4.11 11.53
C GLN A 69 7.74 4.22 11.84
N ILE A 70 8.55 3.65 10.95
CA ILE A 70 10.01 3.76 10.95
C ILE A 70 10.39 5.12 10.35
N LYS A 71 11.26 5.88 11.01
CA LYS A 71 11.67 7.23 10.61
C LYS A 71 13.18 7.36 10.53
#